data_AF-B0NL61-F1
#
_entry.id   AF-B0NL61-F1
#
_cell.length_a   1.000
_cell.length_b   1.000
_cell.length_c   1.000
_cell.angle_alpha   90.00
_cell.angle_beta   90.00
_cell.angle_gamma   90.00
#
_symmetry.space_group_name_H-M   'P 1'
#
loop_
_entity.id
_entity.type
_entity.pdbx_description
1 polymer ?
#
loop_
_entity_poly.entity_id
_entity_poly.type
_entity_poly.pdbx_seq_one_letter_code
_entity_poly.pdbx_strand_id
1 'polypeptide(L)'
;MNNTIIIAQRAYDCTSVSVNNISKACKEIQELSLHCNNITELCNSMDTPTICNALSLLLAGNLSLAKDFSLGQRTELEDAFQILFSDILLNAQKYGIMAQKICEMTATAKK
;
A
#
# COMPACT_ATOMS: atom_id res chain seq x y z
N MET A 1 -0.06 10.04 -5.41
CA MET A 1 0.91 8.97 -5.67
C MET A 1 2.24 9.57 -6.01
N ASN A 2 3.21 9.38 -5.12
CA ASN A 2 4.61 9.46 -5.54
C ASN A 2 4.82 8.38 -6.60
N ASN A 3 5.27 8.78 -7.79
CA ASN A 3 5.37 7.88 -8.93
C ASN A 3 6.61 6.99 -8.87
N THR A 4 7.50 7.23 -7.90
CA THR A 4 8.74 6.48 -7.78
C THR A 4 9.12 6.34 -6.31
N ILE A 5 9.54 5.14 -5.93
CA ILE A 5 10.26 4.89 -4.67
C ILE A 5 11.69 4.45 -4.98
N ILE A 6 12.63 4.73 -4.08
CA ILE A 6 14.03 4.32 -4.22
C ILE A 6 14.36 3.35 -3.11
N ILE A 7 14.77 2.14 -3.46
CA ILE A 7 15.22 1.10 -2.53
C ILE A 7 16.51 0.50 -3.08
N ALA A 8 17.56 0.39 -2.26
CA ALA A 8 18.84 -0.18 -2.66
C ALA A 8 19.43 0.48 -3.93
N GLN A 9 19.35 1.82 -4.00
CA GLN A 9 19.79 2.63 -5.15
C GLN A 9 19.07 2.33 -6.48
N ARG A 10 17.93 1.63 -6.45
CA ARG A 10 17.08 1.37 -7.61
C ARG A 10 15.77 2.13 -7.49
N ALA A 11 15.35 2.73 -8.59
CA ALA A 11 14.05 3.39 -8.71
C ALA A 11 12.99 2.38 -9.16
N TYR A 12 11.85 2.37 -8.47
CA TYR A 12 10.70 1.53 -8.80
C TYR A 12 9.50 2.42 -9.10
N ASP A 13 8.84 2.15 -10.22
CA ASP A 13 7.64 2.88 -10.64
C ASP A 13 6.41 2.39 -9.85
N CYS A 14 5.69 3.33 -9.28
CA CYS A 14 4.52 3.08 -8.45
C CYS A 14 3.20 3.43 -9.16
N THR A 15 3.20 3.94 -10.39
CA THR A 15 2.08 4.64 -11.04
C THR A 15 0.75 3.87 -11.14
N SER A 16 0.72 2.54 -10.98
CA SER A 16 -0.54 1.80 -10.89
C SER A 16 -0.46 0.55 -10.01
N VAL A 17 -0.57 0.72 -8.69
CA VAL A 17 -0.84 -0.41 -7.80
C VAL A 17 -2.27 -0.91 -8.04
N SER A 18 -2.41 -2.14 -8.52
CA SER A 18 -3.74 -2.72 -8.78
C SER A 18 -4.47 -3.11 -7.48
N VAL A 19 -5.80 -3.13 -7.49
CA VAL A 19 -6.60 -3.63 -6.35
C VAL A 19 -6.22 -5.06 -5.97
N ASN A 20 -5.86 -5.90 -6.95
CA ASN A 20 -5.39 -7.25 -6.70
C ASN A 20 -4.04 -7.27 -5.95
N ASN A 21 -3.12 -6.39 -6.31
CA ASN A 21 -1.84 -6.24 -5.62
C ASN A 21 -2.04 -5.75 -4.18
N ILE A 22 -2.92 -4.75 -4.00
CA ILE A 22 -3.32 -4.27 -2.67
C ILE A 22 -3.89 -5.42 -1.84
N SER A 23 -4.82 -6.20 -2.40
CA SER A 23 -5.42 -7.34 -1.70
C SER A 23 -4.38 -8.37 -1.26
N LYS A 24 -3.40 -8.70 -2.11
CA LYS A 24 -2.31 -9.62 -1.77
C LYS A 24 -1.42 -9.05 -0.66
N ALA A 25 -1.02 -7.79 -0.75
CA ALA A 25 -0.21 -7.13 0.27
C ALA A 25 -0.95 -7.01 1.61
N CYS A 26 -2.24 -6.70 1.59
CA CYS A 26 -3.08 -6.67 2.79
C CYS A 26 -3.18 -8.04 3.46
N LYS A 27 -3.19 -9.14 2.70
CA LYS A 27 -3.16 -10.50 3.27
C LYS A 27 -1.83 -10.80 3.97
N GLU A 28 -0.72 -10.38 3.38
CA GLU A 28 0.62 -10.54 3.97
C GLU A 28 0.72 -9.89 5.36
N ILE A 29 0.08 -8.73 5.53
CA ILE A 29 0.18 -7.93 6.77
C ILE A 29 -1.08 -8.02 7.66
N GLN A 30 -2.03 -8.92 7.33
CA GLN A 30 -3.36 -8.90 7.91
C GLN A 30 -3.33 -9.07 9.43
N GLU A 31 -2.62 -10.08 9.93
CA GLU A 31 -2.56 -10.39 11.37
C GLU A 31 -1.96 -9.24 12.17
N LEU A 32 -0.94 -8.56 11.63
CA LEU A 32 -0.30 -7.41 12.26
C LEU A 32 -1.22 -6.19 12.26
N SER A 33 -1.94 -5.97 11.16
CA SER A 33 -2.81 -4.80 11.00
C SER A 33 -3.98 -4.73 12.00
N LEU A 34 -4.42 -5.88 12.53
CA LEU A 34 -5.53 -5.95 13.50
C LEU A 34 -5.21 -5.29 14.86
N HIS A 35 -3.92 -5.09 15.14
CA HIS A 35 -3.44 -4.59 16.43
C HIS A 35 -2.78 -3.21 16.34
N CYS A 36 -2.81 -2.57 15.17
CA CYS A 36 -2.16 -1.28 14.93
C CYS A 36 -3.20 -0.19 14.61
N ASN A 37 -3.00 1.01 15.15
CA ASN A 37 -3.93 2.14 14.96
C ASN A 37 -3.54 3.06 13.80
N ASN A 38 -2.31 2.94 13.31
CA ASN A 38 -1.78 3.77 12.22
C ASN A 38 -0.68 3.02 11.44
N ILE A 39 -0.31 3.56 10.27
CA ILE A 39 0.68 2.95 9.38
C ILE A 39 2.05 2.85 10.04
N THR A 40 2.45 3.84 10.85
CA THR A 40 3.74 3.85 11.54
C THR A 40 3.85 2.71 12.55
N GLU A 41 2.82 2.50 13.38
CA GLU A 41 2.73 1.35 14.29
C GLU A 41 2.78 0.02 13.54
N LEU A 42 2.07 -0.09 12.41
CA LEU A 42 2.10 -1.27 11.56
C LEU A 42 3.48 -1.52 10.95
N CYS A 43 4.16 -0.46 10.52
CA CYS A 43 5.50 -0.55 9.96
C CYS A 43 6.52 -1.04 11.01
N ASN A 44 6.39 -0.53 12.24
CA ASN A 44 7.24 -0.91 13.37
C ASN A 44 6.99 -2.35 13.86
N SER A 45 5.76 -2.87 13.70
CA SER A 45 5.43 -4.25 14.08
C SER A 45 5.90 -5.30 13.07
N MET A 46 6.24 -4.88 11.84
CA MET A 46 6.77 -5.76 10.80
C MET A 46 8.29 -5.98 10.93
N ASP A 47 8.71 -7.22 10.69
CA ASP A 47 10.11 -7.52 10.40
C ASP A 47 10.48 -7.09 8.96
N THR A 48 11.78 -6.97 8.69
CA THR A 48 12.27 -6.54 7.38
C THR A 48 11.78 -7.44 6.22
N PRO A 49 11.78 -8.79 6.35
CA PRO A 49 11.19 -9.67 5.33
C PRO A 49 9.73 -9.37 5.02
N THR A 50 8.89 -9.13 6.03
CA THR A 50 7.46 -8.83 5.83
C THR A 50 7.28 -7.52 5.06
N ILE A 51 8.07 -6.49 5.37
CA ILE A 51 8.03 -5.22 4.62
C ILE A 51 8.42 -5.45 3.15
N CYS A 52 9.48 -6.23 2.91
CA CYS A 52 9.93 -6.55 1.56
C CYS A 52 8.86 -7.33 0.77
N ASN A 53 8.22 -8.33 1.39
CA ASN A 53 7.14 -9.09 0.77
C ASN A 53 5.95 -8.18 0.45
N ALA A 54 5.49 -7.36 1.40
CA ALA A 54 4.39 -6.45 1.20
C ALA A 54 4.65 -5.47 0.06
N LEU A 55 5.83 -4.84 0.01
CA LEU A 55 6.25 -3.96 -1.09
C LEU A 55 6.31 -4.70 -2.44
N SER A 56 6.81 -5.94 -2.45
CA SER A 56 6.91 -6.76 -3.66
C SER A 56 5.53 -7.12 -4.20
N LEU A 57 4.60 -7.48 -3.32
CA LEU A 57 3.21 -7.74 -3.66
C LEU A 57 2.50 -6.48 -4.16
N LEU A 58 2.76 -5.31 -3.58
CA LEU A 58 2.20 -4.03 -4.05
C LEU A 58 2.68 -3.72 -5.48
N LEU A 59 3.99 -3.76 -5.72
CA LEU A 59 4.58 -3.29 -6.97
C LEU A 59 4.51 -4.34 -8.10
N ALA A 60 4.81 -5.60 -7.81
CA ALA A 60 4.88 -6.66 -8.83
C ALA A 60 3.72 -7.67 -8.76
N GLY A 61 2.91 -7.66 -7.70
CA GLY A 61 1.82 -8.63 -7.51
C GLY A 61 2.29 -10.04 -7.16
N ASN A 62 3.59 -10.23 -6.90
CA ASN A 62 4.25 -11.47 -6.53
C ASN A 62 5.52 -11.16 -5.71
N LEU A 63 6.28 -12.17 -5.30
CA LEU A 63 7.47 -12.00 -4.44
C LEU A 63 8.80 -11.78 -5.20
N SER A 64 8.77 -11.55 -6.52
CA SER A 64 9.99 -11.45 -7.35
C SER A 64 10.96 -10.34 -6.91
N LEU A 65 10.46 -9.25 -6.34
CA LEU A 65 11.27 -8.12 -5.89
C LEU A 65 11.71 -8.22 -4.42
N ALA A 66 11.21 -9.19 -3.64
CA ALA A 66 11.43 -9.22 -2.20
C ALA A 66 12.93 -9.37 -1.86
N LYS A 67 13.66 -10.18 -2.65
CA LYS A 67 15.10 -10.35 -2.51
C LYS A 67 15.86 -9.06 -2.86
N ASP A 68 15.43 -8.35 -3.89
CA ASP A 68 16.06 -7.08 -4.28
C ASP A 68 15.82 -6.00 -3.23
N PHE A 69 14.61 -5.95 -2.64
CA PHE A 69 14.30 -5.05 -1.54
C PHE A 69 15.08 -5.36 -0.27
N SER A 70 15.37 -6.64 0.01
CA SER A 70 16.17 -7.01 1.18
C SER A 70 17.60 -6.47 1.19
N LEU A 71 18.08 -5.95 0.05
CA LEU A 71 19.36 -5.25 -0.07
C LEU A 71 19.29 -3.78 0.38
N GLY A 72 18.09 -3.23 0.52
CA GLY A 72 17.85 -1.85 0.94
C GLY A 72 18.01 -1.65 2.44
N GLN A 73 18.22 -0.41 2.85
CA GLN A 73 18.21 -0.07 4.28
C GLN A 73 16.79 -0.18 4.83
N ARG A 74 16.66 -0.55 6.12
CA ARG A 74 15.34 -0.66 6.76
C ARG A 74 14.54 0.66 6.65
N THR A 75 15.18 1.79 6.82
CA THR A 75 14.57 3.12 6.69
C THR A 75 14.01 3.37 5.28
N GLU A 76 14.73 2.96 4.22
CA GLU A 76 14.24 3.06 2.84
C GLU A 76 12.96 2.23 2.63
N LEU A 77 12.91 1.04 3.23
CA LEU A 77 11.76 0.14 3.15
C LEU A 77 10.55 0.69 3.91
N GLU A 78 10.78 1.24 5.11
CA GLU A 78 9.74 1.86 5.93
C GLU A 78 9.16 3.10 5.24
N ASP A 79 10.02 3.97 4.68
CA ASP A 79 9.60 5.16 3.93
C ASP A 79 8.79 4.77 2.70
N ALA A 80 9.29 3.79 1.91
CA ALA A 80 8.58 3.27 0.74
C ALA A 80 7.20 2.72 1.10
N PHE A 81 7.12 1.94 2.18
CA PHE A 81 5.87 1.36 2.66
C PHE A 81 4.89 2.44 3.10
N GLN A 82 5.34 3.40 3.90
CA GLN A 82 4.51 4.49 4.39
C GLN A 82 3.96 5.36 3.25
N ILE A 83 4.80 5.70 2.27
CA ILE A 83 4.40 6.48 1.10
C ILE A 83 3.30 5.74 0.33
N LEU A 84 3.54 4.47 -0.03
CA LEU A 84 2.61 3.68 -0.83
C LEU A 84 1.28 3.46 -0.12
N PHE A 85 1.31 3.02 1.15
CA PHE A 85 0.09 2.75 1.90
C PHE A 85 -0.72 4.02 2.17
N SER A 86 -0.06 5.15 2.48
CA SER A 86 -0.76 6.43 2.69
C SER A 86 -1.46 6.89 1.42
N ASP A 87 -0.81 6.77 0.26
CA ASP A 87 -1.40 7.09 -1.04
C ASP A 87 -2.60 6.19 -1.36
N ILE A 88 -2.50 4.88 -1.08
CA ILE A 88 -3.60 3.92 -1.26
C ILE A 88 -4.80 4.29 -0.39
N LEU A 89 -4.58 4.58 0.90
CA LEU A 89 -5.65 4.99 1.81
C LEU A 89 -6.32 6.30 1.39
N LEU A 90 -5.52 7.29 0.97
CA LEU A 90 -6.04 8.57 0.47
C LEU A 90 -6.93 8.35 -0.76
N ASN A 91 -6.52 7.49 -1.68
CA ASN A 91 -7.32 7.17 -2.86
C ASN A 91 -8.60 6.39 -2.49
N ALA A 92 -8.51 5.42 -1.58
CA ALA A 92 -9.68 4.69 -1.07
C ALA A 92 -10.71 5.64 -0.43
N GLN A 93 -10.25 6.62 0.35
CA GLN A 93 -11.12 7.64 0.94
C GLN A 93 -11.83 8.48 -0.14
N LYS A 94 -11.09 8.93 -1.17
CA LYS A 94 -11.68 9.67 -2.30
C LYS A 94 -12.74 8.86 -3.03
N TYR A 95 -12.49 7.58 -3.28
CA TYR A 95 -13.46 6.68 -3.89
C TYR A 95 -14.70 6.48 -3.01
N GLY A 96 -14.53 6.38 -1.69
CA GLY A 96 -15.65 6.32 -0.74
C GLY A 96 -16.55 7.55 -0.80
N ILE A 97 -15.96 8.75 -0.81
CA ILE A 97 -16.70 10.02 -0.96
C ILE A 97 -17.46 10.06 -2.30
N MET A 98 -16.80 9.64 -3.38
CA MET A 98 -17.41 9.60 -4.71
C MET A 98 -18.58 8.61 -4.77
N ALA A 99 -18.41 7.42 -4.19
CA ALA A 99 -19.45 6.41 -4.10
C ALA A 99 -20.67 6.93 -3.31
N GLN A 100 -20.45 7.60 -2.18
CA GLN A 100 -21.52 8.25 -1.42
C GLN A 100 -22.30 9.26 -2.27
N LYS A 101 -21.59 10.13 -2.99
CA LYS A 101 -22.22 11.17 -3.83
C LYS A 101 -23.05 10.57 -4.97
N ILE A 102 -22.59 9.47 -5.57
CA ILE A 102 -23.36 8.72 -6.59
C ILE A 102 -24.65 8.15 -5.98
N CYS A 103 -24.58 7.59 -4.77
CA CYS A 103 -25.76 7.11 -4.05
C CYS A 103 -26.77 8.24 -3.77
N GLU A 104 -26.32 9.42 -3.37
CA GLU A 104 -27.18 10.58 -3.12
C GLU A 104 -27.89 11.05 -4.40
N MET A 105 -27.15 11.15 -5.51
CA MET A 105 -27.71 11.53 -6.82
C MET A 105 -28.77 10.54 -7.32
N THR A 106 -28.52 9.24 -7.18
CA THR A 106 -29.48 8.21 -7.60
C THR A 106 -30.72 8.16 -6.70
N ALA A 107 -30.59 8.52 -5.42
CA ALA A 107 -31.73 8.66 -4.50
C ALA A 107 -32.59 9.88 -4.82
N THR A 108 -31.97 11.01 -5.23
CA THR A 108 -32.72 12.22 -5.63
C THR A 108 -33.40 12.06 -6.99
N ALA A 109 -32.82 11.32 -7.93
CA ALA A 109 -33.42 11.04 -9.24
C ALA A 109 -34.68 10.15 -9.18
N LYS A 110 -35.01 9.56 -8.02
CA LYS A 110 -36.23 8.75 -7.79
C LYS A 110 -37.40 9.53 -7.17
N LYS A 111 -37.24 10.83 -6.89
CA LYS A 111 -38.32 11.75 -6.47
C LYS A 111 -38.73 12.65 -7.62
#